data_AF-A0A3P6N0W7-F1
#
_entry.id   AF-A0A3P6N0W7-F1
#
_cell.length_a   1.000
_cell.length_b   1.000
_cell.length_c   1.000
_cell.angle_alpha   90.00
_cell.angle_beta   90.00
_cell.angle_gamma   90.00
#
_symmetry.space_group_name_H-M   'P 1'
#
loop_
_entity.id
_entity.type
_entity.pdbx_description
1 polymer ?
#
loop_
_entity_poly.entity_id
_entity_poly.type
_entity_poly.pdbx_seq_one_letter_code
_entity_poly.pdbx_strand_id
1 'polypeptide(L)' 'MKQHIAKTSIPMGEVARAENIAAIIKFLSDKNLSKCITGQSINADGGAMLKIAIADYDCDDILRALHS' A
#
# COMPACT_ATOMS: atom_id res chain seq x y z
N MET A 1 -20.86 -16.88 10.30
CA MET A 1 -19.60 -16.35 9.75
C MET A 1 -19.43 -14.93 10.28
N LYS A 2 -18.50 -14.68 11.23
CA LYS A 2 -18.22 -13.30 11.65
C LYS A 2 -17.69 -12.55 10.42
N GLN A 3 -18.19 -11.34 10.16
CA GLN A 3 -17.62 -10.49 9.11
C GLN A 3 -16.17 -10.21 9.48
N HIS A 4 -15.24 -10.76 8.71
CA HIS A 4 -13.84 -10.39 8.83
C HIS A 4 -13.69 -8.99 8.25
N ILE A 5 -13.37 -8.01 9.08
CA ILE A 5 -13.09 -6.65 8.62
C ILE A 5 -11.62 -6.68 8.18
N ALA A 6 -11.39 -6.70 6.86
CA ALA A 6 -10.04 -6.58 6.32
C ALA A 6 -9.35 -5.37 6.96
N LYS A 7 -8.18 -5.60 7.58
CA LYS A 7 -7.37 -4.53 8.18
C LYS A 7 -6.94 -3.62 7.03
N THR A 8 -7.65 -2.49 6.83
CA THR A 8 -7.44 -1.42 5.82
C THR A 8 -6.82 -1.85 4.48
N SER A 9 -7.47 -1.54 3.35
CA SER A 9 -6.90 -1.80 2.02
C SER A 9 -5.56 -1.09 1.76
N ILE A 10 -5.22 -0.08 2.58
CA ILE A 10 -3.97 0.67 2.52
C ILE A 10 -3.16 0.40 3.79
N PRO A 11 -2.03 -0.32 3.71
CA PRO A 11 -1.15 -0.58 4.86
C PRO A 11 -0.66 0.68 5.58
N MET A 12 -0.43 1.77 4.86
CA MET A 12 -0.05 3.06 5.44
C MET A 12 -1.12 3.65 6.39
N GLY A 13 -2.35 3.13 6.36
CA GLY A 13 -3.42 3.49 7.29
C GLY A 13 -4.12 4.82 6.98
N GLU A 14 -3.70 5.53 5.93
CA GLU A 14 -4.32 6.77 5.48
C GLU A 14 -4.54 6.79 3.97
N VAL A 15 -5.60 7.48 3.56
CA VAL A 15 -5.85 7.74 2.13
C VAL A 15 -4.95 8.88 1.68
N ALA A 16 -4.17 8.62 0.62
CA ALA A 16 -3.31 9.63 0.02
C ALA A 16 -4.13 10.83 -0.46
N ARG A 17 -3.59 12.03 -0.27
CA ARG A 17 -4.14 13.29 -0.77
C ARG A 17 -3.36 13.76 -2.01
N ALA A 18 -3.89 14.74 -2.71
CA ALA A 18 -3.26 15.31 -3.90
C ALA A 18 -1.85 15.85 -3.61
N GLU A 19 -1.63 16.41 -2.42
CA GLU A 19 -0.35 16.99 -2.00
C GLU A 19 0.75 15.92 -1.90
N ASN A 20 0.39 14.69 -1.52
CA ASN A 20 1.35 13.58 -1.44
C ASN A 20 1.91 13.25 -2.83
N ILE A 21 1.05 13.23 -3.87
CA ILE A 21 1.48 12.96 -5.25
C ILE A 21 2.22 14.17 -5.85
N ALA A 22 1.76 15.39 -5.55
CA ALA A 22 2.41 16.62 -5.99
C ALA A 22 3.85 16.72 -5.47
N ALA A 23 4.13 16.27 -4.24
CA ALA A 23 5.47 16.22 -3.68
C ALA A 23 6.41 15.30 -4.48
N ILE A 24 5.92 14.14 -4.94
CA ILE A 24 6.69 13.20 -5.76
C ILE A 24 6.97 13.78 -7.15
N ILE A 25 5.97 14.40 -7.78
CA ILE A 25 6.15 15.10 -9.06
C ILE A 25 7.19 16.21 -8.92
N LYS A 26 7.11 17.01 -7.84
CA LYS A 26 8.08 18.06 -7.55
C LYS A 26 9.49 17.49 -7.41
N PHE A 27 9.66 16.40 -6.66
CA PHE A 27 10.95 15.70 -6.53
C PHE A 27 11.50 15.22 -7.88
N LEU A 28 10.66 14.58 -8.71
CA LEU A 28 11.06 14.09 -10.04
C LEU A 28 11.34 15.22 -11.04
N SER A 29 10.77 16.42 -10.83
CA SER A 29 11.06 17.59 -11.65
C SER A 29 12.40 18.26 -11.33
N ASP A 30 12.92 18.05 -10.11
CA ASP A 30 14.17 18.65 -9.66
C ASP A 30 15.38 17.77 -10.02
N LYS A 31 16.12 18.17 -11.06
CA LYS A 31 17.32 17.47 -11.52
C LYS A 31 18.43 17.41 -10.46
N ASN A 32 18.49 18.35 -9.52
CA ASN A 32 19.50 18.29 -8.47
C ASN A 32 19.23 17.12 -7.50
N LEU A 33 17.97 16.73 -7.37
CA LEU A 33 17.52 15.66 -6.46
C LEU A 33 17.34 14.32 -7.17
N SER A 34 16.90 14.31 -8.44
CA SER A 34 16.43 13.10 -9.11
C SER A 34 17.10 12.79 -10.46
N LYS A 35 18.22 13.45 -10.83
CA LYS A 35 18.89 13.27 -12.14
C LYS A 35 19.16 11.82 -12.58
N CYS A 36 19.33 10.89 -11.66
CA CYS A 36 19.61 9.49 -11.96
C CYS A 36 18.35 8.64 -12.20
N ILE A 37 17.16 9.16 -11.90
CA ILE A 37 15.89 8.46 -12.04
C ILE A 37 15.32 8.81 -13.42
N THR A 38 15.45 7.88 -14.37
CA THR A 38 14.92 8.03 -15.73
C THR A 38 14.20 6.76 -16.17
N GLY A 39 13.10 6.92 -16.91
CA GLY A 39 12.28 5.79 -17.38
C GLY A 39 11.60 4.97 -16.28
N GLN A 40 11.53 5.49 -15.05
CA GLN A 40 10.90 4.81 -13.91
C GLN A 40 9.53 5.40 -13.61
N SER A 41 8.64 4.57 -13.07
CA SER A 41 7.37 4.98 -12.47
C SER A 41 7.42 4.64 -10.98
N ILE A 42 7.15 5.61 -10.11
CA ILE A 42 7.18 5.41 -8.65
C ILE A 42 5.77 5.06 -8.17
N ASN A 43 5.61 3.88 -7.56
CA ASN A 43 4.36 3.51 -6.87
C ASN A 43 4.24 4.28 -5.55
N ALA A 44 3.19 5.08 -5.43
CA ALA A 44 2.87 5.89 -4.24
C ALA A 44 1.46 5.55 -3.74
N ASP A 45 1.25 4.30 -3.37
CA ASP A 45 -0.06 3.70 -3.10
C ASP A 45 -0.29 3.33 -1.62
N GLY A 46 0.61 3.77 -0.73
CA GLY A 46 0.57 3.43 0.68
C GLY A 46 0.77 1.94 0.97
N GLY A 47 1.38 1.19 0.05
CA GLY A 47 1.64 -0.24 0.17
C GLY A 47 0.49 -1.14 -0.30
N ALA A 48 -0.55 -0.57 -0.91
CA ALA A 48 -1.72 -1.33 -1.35
C ALA A 48 -1.35 -2.47 -2.33
N MET A 49 -0.42 -2.23 -3.26
CA MET A 49 0.04 -3.25 -4.22
C MET A 49 0.96 -4.31 -3.61
N LEU A 50 1.54 -4.05 -2.43
CA LEU A 50 2.39 -5.03 -1.72
C LEU A 50 1.56 -5.98 -0.86
N LYS A 51 0.28 -5.68 -0.65
CA LYS A 51 -0.60 -6.48 0.18
C LYS A 51 -1.02 -7.74 -0.57
N ILE A 52 -0.66 -8.91 -0.02
CA ILE A 52 -1.10 -10.21 -0.53
C ILE A 52 -2.42 -10.56 0.16
N ALA A 53 -3.41 -11.06 -0.59
CA ALA A 53 -4.76 -11.34 -0.07
C ALA A 53 -4.79 -12.26 1.17
N ILE A 54 -3.83 -13.18 1.32
CA ILE A 54 -3.73 -14.05 2.51
C ILE A 54 -3.29 -13.28 3.77
N ALA A 55 -2.57 -12.17 3.61
CA ALA A 55 -2.13 -11.33 4.72
C ALA A 55 -3.27 -10.51 5.36
N ASP A 56 -4.46 -10.50 4.74
CA ASP A 56 -5.65 -9.93 5.35
C ASP A 56 -6.29 -10.85 6.39
N TYR A 57 -6.01 -12.16 6.33
CA TYR A 57 -6.56 -13.14 7.27
C TYR A 57 -5.65 -13.30 8.48
N ASP A 58 -6.25 -13.34 9.66
CA ASP A 58 -5.53 -13.74 10.86
C ASP A 58 -5.30 -15.26 10.82
N CYS A 59 -4.09 -15.73 11.14
CA CYS A 59 -3.78 -17.16 11.18
C CYS A 59 -4.72 -17.91 12.12
N ASP A 60 -5.14 -17.30 13.22
CA ASP A 60 -6.07 -17.92 14.17
C ASP A 60 -7.46 -18.10 13.55
N ASP A 61 -7.91 -17.16 12.72
CA ASP A 61 -9.18 -17.27 12.02
C ASP A 61 -9.14 -18.34 10.92
N ILE A 62 -8.00 -18.48 10.24
CA ILE A 62 -7.77 -19.58 9.29
C ILE A 62 -7.80 -20.94 10.02
N LEU A 63 -7.08 -21.07 11.13
CA LEU A 63 -7.02 -22.32 11.90
C LEU A 63 -8.39 -22.71 12.45
N ARG A 64 -9.18 -21.74 12.93
CA ARG A 64 -10.57 -21.98 13.36
C ARG A 64 -11.45 -22.49 12.22
N ALA A 65 -11.31 -21.93 11.02
CA ALA A 65 -12.11 -22.34 9.86
C ALA A 65 -11.76 -23.75 9.35
N LEU A 66 -10.53 -24.22 9.59
CA LEU A 66 -10.10 -25.58 9.21
C LEU A 66 -10.52 -26.66 10.21
N HIS A 67 -10.80 -26.26 11.46
CA HIS A 67 -11.17 -27.16 12.55
C HIS A 67 -12.70 -27.24 12.79
N SER A 68 -13.49 -26.53 11.97
CA SER A 68 -14.96 -26.55 11.95
C SER A 68 -15.50 -27.42 10.83
#